data_AF-A0A1G1WX26-F1
#
_entry.id   AF-A0A1G1WX26-F1
#
_cell.length_a   1.000
_cell.length_b   1.000
_cell.length_c   1.000
_cell.angle_alpha   90.00
_cell.angle_beta   90.00
_cell.angle_gamma   90.00
#
_symmetry.space_group_name_H-M   'P 1'
#
loop_
_entity.id
_entity.type
_entity.pdbx_description
1 polymer ?
#
loop_
_entity_poly.entity_id
_entity_poly.type
_entity_poly.pdbx_seq_one_letter_code
_entity_poly.pdbx_strand_id
1 'polypeptide(L)'
;MGIYKKSEIVVLASLLLVFLFVATPVLASLRPFPQQPRVRGEQTATPSADQEDESEQEGEQARGKFEKHLGEAKLRVCEKLEDTINNRSDHLLDRVNKHIARFDRISSKVQTFYTEKMVPKGINVENYETLVGNIATKKAAAVEAAANAAATIDDFDCSGDSPGQALADFHDQMHVVIKALKEYKKSVVDLIVAVRTAFNNSKETRQATSSAN
;
A
#
# COMPACT_ATOMS: atom_id res chain seq x y z
N MET A 1 -14.39 42.46 4.81
CA MET A 1 -14.11 41.30 3.93
C MET A 1 -12.61 41.03 3.95
N GLY A 2 -12.18 40.09 4.79
CA GLY A 2 -10.78 39.83 5.07
C GLY A 2 -10.09 39.09 3.92
N ILE A 3 -9.02 39.69 3.40
CA ILE A 3 -8.14 39.12 2.39
C ILE A 3 -7.25 38.09 3.09
N TYR A 4 -7.74 36.86 3.23
CA TYR A 4 -6.92 35.73 3.65
C TYR A 4 -5.90 35.42 2.54
N LYS A 5 -4.60 35.49 2.88
CA LYS A 5 -3.49 35.22 1.95
C LYS A 5 -3.60 33.79 1.41
N LYS A 6 -3.56 33.65 0.09
CA LYS A 6 -3.62 32.38 -0.66
C LYS A 6 -2.68 31.27 -0.12
N SER A 7 -1.59 31.64 0.57
CA SER A 7 -0.66 30.70 1.20
C SER A 7 -1.23 29.95 2.41
N GLU A 8 -2.15 30.55 3.17
CA GLU A 8 -2.73 29.93 4.38
C GLU A 8 -3.87 28.95 4.03
N ILE A 9 -4.62 29.23 2.96
CA ILE A 9 -5.71 28.38 2.47
C ILE A 9 -5.17 27.04 1.94
N VAL A 10 -3.99 27.03 1.30
CA VAL A 10 -3.36 25.80 0.80
C VAL A 10 -2.86 24.91 1.96
N VAL A 11 -2.38 25.52 3.05
CA VAL A 11 -1.92 24.79 4.24
C VAL A 11 -3.10 24.18 5.00
N LEU A 12 -4.21 24.90 5.12
CA LEU A 12 -5.44 24.42 5.76
C LEU A 12 -6.17 23.34 4.94
N ALA A 13 -6.18 23.43 3.61
CA ALA A 13 -6.77 22.41 2.75
C ALA A 13 -5.99 21.08 2.75
N SER A 14 -4.66 21.11 2.98
CA SER A 14 -3.85 19.90 3.17
C SER A 14 -4.06 19.23 4.54
N LEU A 15 -4.60 19.93 5.53
CA LEU A 15 -4.85 19.39 6.88
C LEU A 15 -6.16 18.60 6.98
N LEU A 16 -7.20 18.97 6.22
CA LEU A 16 -8.50 18.28 6.25
C LEU A 16 -8.50 16.91 5.52
N LEU A 17 -7.64 16.72 4.53
CA LEU A 17 -7.51 15.44 3.80
C LEU A 17 -6.89 14.30 4.63
N VAL A 18 -6.33 14.58 5.80
CA VAL A 18 -5.69 13.57 6.67
C VAL A 18 -6.68 12.93 7.65
N PHE A 19 -7.86 13.51 7.88
CA PHE A 19 -8.79 13.10 8.94
C PHE A 19 -10.00 12.24 8.51
N LEU A 20 -10.20 11.95 7.21
CA LEU A 20 -11.42 11.28 6.72
C LEU A 20 -11.32 9.76 6.45
N PHE A 21 -10.23 9.09 6.83
CA PHE A 21 -10.03 7.65 6.51
C PHE A 21 -9.92 6.75 7.76
N VAL A 22 -10.61 7.11 8.86
CA VAL A 22 -10.68 6.28 10.07
C VAL A 22 -12.12 6.21 10.56
N ALA A 23 -12.92 5.31 9.94
CA ALA A 23 -14.04 4.58 10.55
C ALA A 23 -15.10 4.20 9.49
N THR A 24 -14.97 3.00 8.93
CA THR A 24 -16.14 2.22 8.50
C THR A 24 -15.98 0.79 9.03
N PRO A 25 -16.88 0.33 9.93
CA PRO A 25 -16.90 -1.06 10.35
C PRO A 25 -17.51 -1.93 9.24
N VAL A 26 -16.82 -3.03 8.94
CA VAL A 26 -17.25 -4.08 7.99
C VAL A 26 -18.42 -4.86 8.60
N LEU A 27 -19.57 -4.85 7.92
CA LEU A 27 -20.71 -5.71 8.21
C LEU A 27 -20.40 -7.14 7.75
N ALA A 28 -20.38 -8.09 8.68
CA ALA A 28 -20.34 -9.52 8.40
C ALA A 28 -21.77 -10.04 8.12
N SER A 29 -21.99 -10.58 6.92
CA SER A 29 -23.22 -11.28 6.53
C SER A 29 -22.90 -12.74 6.20
N LEU A 30 -23.07 -13.62 7.19
CA LEU A 30 -23.17 -15.06 6.98
C LEU A 30 -24.60 -15.39 6.52
N ARG A 31 -24.75 -15.94 5.31
CA ARG A 31 -25.94 -16.68 4.90
C ARG A 31 -25.54 -18.13 4.59
N PRO A 32 -26.19 -19.14 5.20
CA PRO A 32 -25.98 -20.54 4.84
C PRO A 32 -26.67 -20.87 3.50
N PHE A 33 -25.98 -21.65 2.68
CA PHE A 33 -26.49 -22.26 1.44
C PHE A 33 -27.52 -23.37 1.75
N PRO A 34 -28.70 -23.40 1.11
CA PRO A 34 -29.56 -24.57 1.11
C PRO A 34 -29.17 -25.56 0.02
N GLN A 35 -29.08 -26.85 0.37
CA GLN A 35 -28.89 -27.96 -0.57
C GLN A 35 -30.20 -28.28 -1.31
N GLN A 36 -30.12 -28.53 -2.62
CA GLN A 36 -31.20 -29.16 -3.39
C GLN A 36 -30.97 -30.67 -3.53
N PRO A 37 -32.03 -31.50 -3.49
CA PRO A 37 -31.94 -32.92 -3.80
C PRO A 37 -31.93 -33.19 -5.32
N ARG A 38 -31.01 -34.05 -5.78
CA ARG A 38 -31.02 -34.61 -7.14
C ARG A 38 -32.11 -35.68 -7.25
N VAL A 39 -33.07 -35.48 -8.14
CA VAL A 39 -33.97 -36.53 -8.64
C VAL A 39 -33.20 -37.37 -9.67
N ARG A 40 -33.00 -38.65 -9.37
CA ARG A 40 -32.40 -39.64 -10.26
C ARG A 40 -33.51 -40.25 -11.10
N GLY A 41 -33.60 -39.85 -12.37
CA GLY A 41 -34.44 -40.50 -13.36
C GLY A 41 -33.80 -41.81 -13.81
N GLU A 42 -34.54 -42.89 -13.63
CA GLU A 42 -34.25 -44.25 -14.08
C GLU A 42 -34.52 -44.34 -15.59
N GLN A 43 -33.51 -44.66 -16.38
CA GLN A 43 -33.68 -45.08 -17.77
C GLN A 43 -32.92 -46.38 -17.95
N THR A 44 -33.71 -47.45 -18.01
CA THR A 44 -33.33 -48.80 -18.35
C THR A 44 -33.05 -48.86 -19.85
N ALA A 45 -31.83 -49.24 -20.24
CA ALA A 45 -31.52 -49.62 -21.62
C ALA A 45 -30.77 -50.96 -21.60
N THR A 46 -31.32 -51.89 -22.37
CA THR A 46 -30.89 -53.27 -22.59
C THR A 46 -29.52 -53.31 -23.31
N PRO A 47 -28.57 -54.21 -22.95
CA PRO A 47 -27.26 -54.27 -23.61
C PRO A 47 -27.30 -55.23 -24.82
N SER A 48 -26.79 -54.75 -25.96
CA SER A 48 -26.42 -55.56 -27.13
C SER A 48 -24.89 -55.56 -27.26
N ALA A 49 -24.31 -56.75 -27.33
CA ALA A 49 -22.90 -57.05 -26.99
C ALA A 49 -21.93 -57.09 -28.18
N ASP A 50 -22.02 -56.14 -29.12
CA ASP A 50 -21.07 -56.03 -30.26
C ASP A 50 -20.49 -54.61 -30.41
N GLN A 51 -20.37 -53.83 -29.31
CA GLN A 51 -19.93 -52.43 -29.37
C GLN A 51 -18.99 -52.06 -28.20
N GLU A 52 -18.07 -52.97 -27.85
CA GLU A 52 -17.19 -52.79 -26.68
C GLU A 52 -15.83 -52.13 -27.01
N ASP A 53 -15.35 -52.14 -28.27
CA ASP A 53 -14.04 -51.56 -28.63
C ASP A 53 -14.08 -50.07 -29.06
N GLU A 54 -15.12 -49.61 -29.76
CA GLU A 54 -15.23 -48.19 -30.15
C GLU A 54 -15.63 -47.26 -28.99
N SER A 55 -16.36 -47.78 -27.99
CA SER A 55 -16.86 -46.99 -26.86
C SER A 55 -15.78 -46.67 -25.81
N GLU A 56 -14.75 -47.52 -25.67
CA GLU A 56 -13.60 -47.26 -24.82
C GLU A 56 -12.65 -46.20 -25.44
N GLN A 57 -12.39 -46.26 -26.75
CA GLN A 57 -11.60 -45.24 -27.45
C GLN A 57 -12.26 -43.86 -27.46
N GLU A 58 -13.58 -43.78 -27.69
CA GLU A 58 -14.31 -42.51 -27.61
C GLU A 58 -14.34 -41.97 -26.17
N GLY A 59 -14.46 -42.83 -25.17
CA GLY A 59 -14.41 -42.48 -23.75
C GLY A 59 -13.05 -41.93 -23.31
N GLU A 60 -11.95 -42.55 -23.75
CA GLU A 60 -10.59 -42.11 -23.44
C GLU A 60 -10.23 -40.81 -24.19
N GLN A 61 -10.66 -40.67 -25.44
CA GLN A 61 -10.47 -39.44 -26.21
C GLN A 61 -11.31 -38.27 -25.68
N ALA A 62 -12.53 -38.52 -25.20
CA ALA A 62 -13.38 -37.51 -24.54
C ALA A 62 -12.79 -37.07 -23.19
N ARG A 63 -12.26 -38.01 -22.39
CA ARG A 63 -11.54 -37.71 -21.13
C ARG A 63 -10.28 -36.89 -21.40
N GLY A 64 -9.46 -37.27 -22.38
CA GLY A 64 -8.26 -36.51 -22.76
C GLY A 64 -8.56 -35.10 -23.26
N LYS A 65 -9.65 -34.89 -24.02
CA LYS A 65 -10.11 -33.55 -24.43
C LYS A 65 -10.60 -32.73 -23.24
N PHE A 66 -11.35 -33.34 -22.33
CA PHE A 66 -11.84 -32.67 -21.12
C PHE A 66 -10.69 -32.25 -20.20
N GLU A 67 -9.70 -33.10 -19.98
CA GLU A 67 -8.50 -32.79 -19.18
C GLU A 67 -7.67 -31.68 -19.81
N LYS A 68 -7.50 -31.67 -21.14
CA LYS A 68 -6.84 -30.57 -21.87
C LYS A 68 -7.57 -29.25 -21.70
N HIS A 69 -8.89 -29.22 -21.91
CA HIS A 69 -9.68 -28.01 -21.73
C HIS A 69 -9.69 -27.51 -20.29
N LEU A 70 -9.71 -28.42 -19.31
CA LEU A 70 -9.61 -28.08 -17.89
C LEU A 70 -8.22 -27.54 -17.55
N GLY A 71 -7.15 -28.08 -18.15
CA GLY A 71 -5.79 -27.55 -18.06
C GLY A 71 -5.68 -26.14 -18.65
N GLU A 72 -6.14 -25.93 -19.89
CA GLU A 72 -6.16 -24.61 -20.55
C GLU A 72 -6.99 -23.57 -19.78
N ALA A 73 -8.15 -23.97 -19.25
CA ALA A 73 -8.98 -23.09 -18.43
C ALA A 73 -8.28 -22.70 -17.12
N LYS A 74 -7.61 -23.64 -16.46
CA LYS A 74 -6.82 -23.37 -15.25
C LYS A 74 -5.66 -22.43 -15.53
N LEU A 75 -4.90 -22.65 -16.62
CA LEU A 75 -3.80 -21.78 -17.03
C LEU A 75 -4.27 -20.35 -17.29
N ARG A 76 -5.36 -20.16 -18.04
CA ARG A 76 -5.92 -18.82 -18.29
C ARG A 76 -6.40 -18.10 -17.03
N VAL A 77 -6.87 -18.84 -16.03
CA VAL A 77 -7.26 -18.26 -14.73
C VAL A 77 -6.01 -17.86 -13.93
N CYS A 78 -4.99 -18.71 -13.99
CA CYS A 78 -3.68 -18.49 -13.38
C CYS A 78 -3.03 -17.20 -13.92
N GLU A 79 -2.86 -17.08 -15.23
CA GLU A 79 -2.27 -15.93 -15.91
C GLU A 79 -3.00 -14.62 -15.55
N LYS A 80 -4.34 -14.61 -15.58
CA LYS A 80 -5.12 -13.43 -15.21
C LYS A 80 -4.96 -13.04 -13.75
N LEU A 81 -4.85 -14.03 -12.87
CA LEU A 81 -4.65 -13.80 -11.44
C LEU A 81 -3.25 -13.25 -11.19
N GLU A 82 -2.24 -13.83 -11.82
CA GLU A 82 -0.85 -13.37 -11.80
C GLU A 82 -0.74 -11.91 -12.27
N ASP A 83 -1.27 -11.59 -13.45
CA ASP A 83 -1.32 -10.22 -13.96
C ASP A 83 -1.98 -9.27 -12.96
N THR A 84 -3.09 -9.69 -12.36
CA THR A 84 -3.82 -8.88 -11.38
C THR A 84 -2.99 -8.65 -10.11
N ILE A 85 -2.30 -9.69 -9.63
CA ILE A 85 -1.46 -9.64 -8.44
C ILE A 85 -0.25 -8.76 -8.70
N ASN A 86 0.48 -8.99 -9.79
CA ASN A 86 1.66 -8.21 -10.17
C ASN A 86 1.32 -6.72 -10.32
N ASN A 87 0.28 -6.40 -11.10
CA ASN A 87 -0.18 -5.02 -11.25
C ASN A 87 -0.59 -4.39 -9.91
N ARG A 88 -1.28 -5.13 -9.05
CA ARG A 88 -1.68 -4.62 -7.74
C ARG A 88 -0.48 -4.37 -6.83
N SER A 89 0.48 -5.29 -6.80
CA SER A 89 1.71 -5.18 -6.00
C SER A 89 2.56 -4.00 -6.46
N ASP A 90 2.75 -3.85 -7.78
CA ASP A 90 3.45 -2.71 -8.38
C ASP A 90 2.80 -1.37 -8.01
N HIS A 91 1.47 -1.28 -8.12
CA HIS A 91 0.75 -0.08 -7.74
C HIS A 91 0.89 0.24 -6.24
N LEU A 92 1.02 -0.76 -5.38
CA LEU A 92 1.26 -0.54 -3.95
C LEU A 92 2.67 -0.02 -3.70
N LEU A 93 3.69 -0.63 -4.32
CA LEU A 93 5.09 -0.20 -4.20
C LEU A 93 5.31 1.19 -4.79
N ASP A 94 4.69 1.51 -5.92
CA ASP A 94 4.72 2.86 -6.50
C ASP A 94 4.12 3.91 -5.54
N ARG A 95 2.99 3.59 -4.88
CA ARG A 95 2.42 4.47 -3.85
C ARG A 95 3.37 4.68 -2.68
N VAL A 96 4.03 3.63 -2.22
CA VAL A 96 5.04 3.70 -1.14
C VAL A 96 6.18 4.63 -1.55
N ASN A 97 6.74 4.45 -2.74
CA ASN A 97 7.82 5.30 -3.26
C ASN A 97 7.39 6.77 -3.40
N LYS A 98 6.16 7.02 -3.86
CA LYS A 98 5.56 8.37 -3.91
C LYS A 98 5.44 8.99 -2.52
N HIS A 99 5.13 8.20 -1.49
CA HIS A 99 5.10 8.69 -0.10
C HIS A 99 6.50 9.04 0.40
N ILE A 100 7.50 8.18 0.19
CA ILE A 100 8.90 8.45 0.55
C ILE A 100 9.36 9.76 -0.11
N ALA A 101 9.18 9.90 -1.43
CA ALA A 101 9.58 11.08 -2.17
C ALA A 101 8.86 12.36 -1.69
N ARG A 102 7.58 12.24 -1.29
CA ARG A 102 6.83 13.38 -0.74
C ARG A 102 7.39 13.83 0.60
N PHE A 103 7.68 12.90 1.51
CA PHE A 103 8.24 13.21 2.82
C PHE A 103 9.65 13.80 2.68
N ASP A 104 10.45 13.27 1.76
CA ASP A 104 11.79 13.77 1.45
C ASP A 104 11.74 15.23 0.97
N ARG A 105 10.86 15.53 0.01
CA ARG A 105 10.63 16.89 -0.50
C ARG A 105 10.20 17.85 0.60
N ILE A 106 9.32 17.43 1.51
CA ILE A 106 8.87 18.26 2.63
C ILE A 106 10.03 18.52 3.59
N SER A 107 10.75 17.48 3.99
CA SER A 107 11.88 17.59 4.92
C SER A 107 12.96 18.52 4.36
N SER A 108 13.30 18.38 3.07
CA SER A 108 14.26 19.25 2.37
C SER A 108 13.84 20.72 2.43
N LYS A 109 12.57 21.03 2.10
CA LYS A 109 12.06 22.41 2.16
C LYS A 109 12.14 23.01 3.56
N VAL A 110 11.88 22.21 4.60
CA VAL A 110 11.93 22.66 5.99
C VAL A 110 13.37 22.90 6.42
N GLN A 111 14.29 22.01 6.04
CA GLN A 111 15.72 22.18 6.28
C GLN A 111 16.26 23.43 5.58
N THR A 112 15.95 23.63 4.29
CA THR A 112 16.31 24.84 3.54
C THR A 112 15.73 26.11 4.19
N PHE A 113 14.47 26.09 4.62
CA PHE A 113 13.90 27.23 5.31
C PHE A 113 14.64 27.56 6.61
N TYR A 114 14.99 26.54 7.40
CA TYR A 114 15.76 26.71 8.62
C TYR A 114 17.14 27.33 8.32
N THR A 115 17.91 26.71 7.43
CA THR A 115 19.29 27.14 7.12
C THR A 115 19.35 28.51 6.44
N GLU A 116 18.42 28.81 5.52
CA GLU A 116 18.49 30.05 4.73
C GLU A 116 17.73 31.22 5.34
N LYS A 117 16.71 30.97 6.18
CA LYS A 117 15.81 32.04 6.67
C LYS A 117 15.84 32.22 8.18
N MET A 118 16.16 31.19 8.96
CA MET A 118 16.18 31.26 10.43
C MET A 118 17.59 31.48 10.97
N VAL A 119 18.55 30.66 10.55
CA VAL A 119 19.95 30.76 11.01
C VAL A 119 20.55 32.16 10.77
N PRO A 120 20.38 32.82 9.62
CA PRO A 120 20.91 34.19 9.40
C PRO A 120 20.26 35.25 10.29
N LYS A 121 19.13 34.95 10.90
CA LYS A 121 18.42 35.82 11.85
C LYS A 121 18.77 35.49 13.31
N GLY A 122 19.73 34.59 13.55
CA GLY A 122 20.09 34.10 14.87
C GLY A 122 19.01 33.24 15.53
N ILE A 123 18.06 32.70 14.76
CA ILE A 123 17.00 31.84 15.28
C ILE A 123 17.45 30.39 15.15
N ASN A 124 17.66 29.73 16.27
CA ASN A 124 18.09 28.35 16.32
C ASN A 124 16.97 27.42 16.81
N VAL A 125 16.94 26.21 16.28
CA VAL A 125 16.10 25.11 16.78
C VAL A 125 17.02 24.21 17.58
N GLU A 126 16.65 23.87 18.82
CA GLU A 126 17.56 23.22 19.76
C GLU A 126 18.09 21.88 19.24
N ASN A 127 17.45 20.76 19.40
CA ASN A 127 17.89 19.45 18.91
C ASN A 127 17.86 19.23 17.37
N TYR A 128 18.18 20.25 16.55
CA TYR A 128 18.02 20.20 15.09
C TYR A 128 18.76 19.03 14.42
N GLU A 129 20.05 18.83 14.72
CA GLU A 129 20.85 17.75 14.13
C GLU A 129 20.28 16.37 14.47
N THR A 130 19.80 16.18 15.71
CA THR A 130 19.12 14.96 16.12
C THR A 130 17.83 14.72 15.33
N LEU A 131 17.05 15.77 15.08
CA LEU A 131 15.82 15.67 14.27
C LEU A 131 16.13 15.30 12.82
N VAL A 132 17.18 15.89 12.22
CA VAL A 132 17.64 15.54 10.87
C VAL A 132 18.17 14.11 10.81
N GLY A 133 18.96 13.69 11.80
CA GLY A 133 19.44 12.31 11.93
C GLY A 133 18.30 11.29 12.04
N ASN A 134 17.25 11.61 12.83
CA ASN A 134 16.06 10.76 12.92
C ASN A 134 15.32 10.64 11.59
N ILE A 135 15.19 11.74 10.84
CA ILE A 135 14.60 11.72 9.49
C ILE A 135 15.39 10.81 8.56
N ALA A 136 16.73 10.91 8.56
CA ALA A 136 17.58 10.07 7.72
C ALA A 136 17.43 8.58 8.07
N THR A 137 17.49 8.23 9.36
CA THR A 137 17.31 6.86 9.84
C THR A 137 15.93 6.30 9.47
N LYS A 138 14.86 7.07 9.67
CA LYS A 138 13.50 6.60 9.35
C LYS A 138 13.21 6.55 7.85
N LYS A 139 13.85 7.42 7.05
CA LYS A 139 13.84 7.30 5.58
C LYS A 139 14.48 5.99 5.14
N ALA A 140 15.68 5.68 5.65
CA ALA A 140 16.39 4.45 5.32
C ALA A 140 15.55 3.20 5.66
N ALA A 141 14.97 3.16 6.87
CA ALA A 141 14.09 2.06 7.27
C ALA A 141 12.85 1.91 6.37
N ALA A 142 12.26 3.01 5.89
CA ALA A 142 11.14 2.95 4.96
C ALA A 142 11.53 2.44 3.56
N VAL A 143 12.73 2.82 3.09
CA VAL A 143 13.28 2.32 1.81
C VAL A 143 13.60 0.83 1.91
N GLU A 144 14.24 0.40 2.99
CA GLU A 144 14.57 -1.00 3.25
C GLU A 144 13.31 -1.86 3.34
N ALA A 145 12.30 -1.42 4.11
CA ALA A 145 11.04 -2.14 4.20
C ALA A 145 10.34 -2.29 2.83
N ALA A 146 10.40 -1.24 2.00
CA ALA A 146 9.83 -1.28 0.65
C ALA A 146 10.57 -2.28 -0.26
N ALA A 147 11.90 -2.34 -0.15
CA ALA A 147 12.71 -3.30 -0.88
C ALA A 147 12.43 -4.74 -0.43
N ASN A 148 12.28 -4.98 0.88
CA ASN A 148 11.94 -6.29 1.42
C ASN A 148 10.55 -6.74 0.97
N ALA A 149 9.57 -5.84 0.95
CA ALA A 149 8.25 -6.12 0.40
C ALA A 149 8.34 -6.48 -1.09
N ALA A 150 9.06 -5.70 -1.90
CA ALA A 150 9.25 -6.01 -3.32
C ALA A 150 9.84 -7.41 -3.53
N ALA A 151 10.86 -7.78 -2.75
CA ALA A 151 11.52 -9.09 -2.86
C ALA A 151 10.60 -10.30 -2.56
N THR A 152 9.54 -10.12 -1.77
CA THR A 152 8.58 -11.23 -1.47
C THR A 152 7.61 -11.54 -2.60
N ILE A 153 7.47 -10.64 -3.57
CA ILE A 153 6.53 -10.78 -4.69
C ILE A 153 7.23 -10.68 -6.05
N ASP A 154 8.55 -10.59 -6.05
CA ASP A 154 9.38 -10.60 -7.25
C ASP A 154 9.16 -11.94 -7.96
N ASP A 155 8.83 -11.87 -9.26
CA ASP A 155 8.51 -13.04 -10.09
C ASP A 155 7.39 -13.94 -9.52
N PHE A 156 6.33 -13.35 -8.95
CA PHE A 156 5.16 -14.12 -8.51
C PHE A 156 4.59 -14.96 -9.68
N ASP A 157 4.64 -16.27 -9.52
CA ASP A 157 4.13 -17.26 -10.46
C ASP A 157 2.99 -18.06 -9.80
N CYS A 158 1.82 -17.97 -10.42
CA CYS A 158 0.61 -18.66 -9.95
C CYS A 158 0.69 -20.20 -10.07
N SER A 159 1.62 -20.71 -10.87
CA SER A 159 1.91 -22.13 -11.08
C SER A 159 3.07 -22.66 -10.23
N GLY A 160 3.73 -21.76 -9.47
CA GLY A 160 4.80 -22.12 -8.55
C GLY A 160 4.35 -22.98 -7.37
N ASP A 161 5.32 -23.45 -6.58
CA ASP A 161 5.07 -24.41 -5.49
C ASP A 161 4.20 -23.85 -4.36
N SER A 162 4.20 -22.53 -4.14
CA SER A 162 3.49 -21.89 -3.02
C SER A 162 3.10 -20.41 -3.27
N PRO A 163 2.33 -20.08 -4.32
CA PRO A 163 1.90 -18.71 -4.61
C PRO A 163 1.12 -18.08 -3.45
N GLY A 164 0.31 -18.87 -2.73
CA GLY A 164 -0.43 -18.39 -1.57
C GLY A 164 0.47 -17.85 -0.44
N GLN A 165 1.64 -18.46 -0.24
CA GLN A 165 2.60 -18.03 0.79
C GLN A 165 3.30 -16.73 0.39
N ALA A 166 3.76 -16.60 -0.86
CA ALA A 166 4.38 -15.37 -1.37
C ALA A 166 3.44 -14.16 -1.21
N LEU A 167 2.15 -14.33 -1.49
CA LEU A 167 1.16 -13.26 -1.31
C LEU A 167 0.93 -12.92 0.18
N ALA A 168 0.93 -13.91 1.07
CA ALA A 168 0.81 -13.68 2.50
C ALA A 168 2.04 -12.94 3.04
N ASP A 169 3.23 -13.33 2.62
CA ASP A 169 4.49 -12.69 2.99
C ASP A 169 4.54 -11.25 2.49
N PHE A 170 4.12 -11.01 1.23
CA PHE A 170 4.00 -9.66 0.69
C PHE A 170 3.03 -8.79 1.49
N HIS A 171 1.86 -9.32 1.85
CA HIS A 171 0.90 -8.63 2.69
C HIS A 171 1.49 -8.25 4.05
N ASP A 172 2.22 -9.17 4.68
CA ASP A 172 2.83 -8.94 5.99
C ASP A 172 3.98 -7.93 5.92
N GLN A 173 4.81 -7.99 4.87
CA GLN A 173 5.82 -6.97 4.61
C GLN A 173 5.20 -5.59 4.34
N MET A 174 4.05 -5.53 3.66
CA MET A 174 3.33 -4.27 3.47
C MET A 174 2.87 -3.62 4.78
N HIS A 175 2.58 -4.40 5.83
CA HIS A 175 2.33 -3.84 7.17
C HIS A 175 3.60 -3.23 7.79
N VAL A 176 4.75 -3.86 7.58
CA VAL A 176 6.06 -3.33 7.99
C VAL A 176 6.35 -2.01 7.26
N VAL A 177 6.11 -1.96 5.95
CA VAL A 177 6.23 -0.73 5.14
C VAL A 177 5.35 0.38 5.68
N ILE A 178 4.07 0.09 5.96
CA ILE A 178 3.13 1.08 6.51
C ILE A 178 3.63 1.64 7.83
N LYS A 179 4.16 0.78 8.72
CA LYS A 179 4.74 1.21 9.99
C LYS A 179 5.96 2.12 9.77
N ALA A 180 6.89 1.71 8.90
CA ALA A 180 8.08 2.49 8.60
C ALA A 180 7.74 3.87 7.99
N LEU A 181 6.77 3.93 7.08
CA LEU A 181 6.28 5.20 6.51
C LEU A 181 5.63 6.11 7.56
N LYS A 182 4.90 5.56 8.53
CA LYS A 182 4.32 6.34 9.65
C LYS A 182 5.41 6.94 10.53
N GLU A 183 6.44 6.16 10.84
CA GLU A 183 7.59 6.64 11.62
C GLU A 183 8.38 7.70 10.86
N TYR A 184 8.60 7.52 9.55
CA TYR A 184 9.24 8.53 8.71
C TYR A 184 8.41 9.82 8.66
N LYS A 185 7.10 9.73 8.38
CA LYS A 185 6.18 10.87 8.43
C LYS A 185 6.27 11.59 9.79
N LYS A 186 6.26 10.86 10.89
CA LYS A 186 6.34 11.42 12.24
C LYS A 186 7.63 12.22 12.43
N SER A 187 8.78 11.66 12.06
CA SER A 187 10.07 12.35 12.18
C SER A 187 10.10 13.68 11.40
N VAL A 188 9.50 13.71 10.20
CA VAL A 188 9.38 14.94 9.39
C VAL A 188 8.44 15.96 10.07
N VAL A 189 7.33 15.50 10.66
CA VAL A 189 6.41 16.37 11.42
C VAL A 189 7.10 16.94 12.66
N ASP A 190 7.87 16.14 13.39
CA ASP A 190 8.59 16.58 14.58
C ASP A 190 9.58 17.71 14.23
N LEU A 191 10.29 17.62 13.10
CA LEU A 191 11.12 18.72 12.58
C LEU A 191 10.30 19.96 12.21
N ILE A 192 9.18 19.79 11.50
CA ILE A 192 8.30 20.91 11.12
C ILE A 192 7.82 21.67 12.35
N VAL A 193 7.39 20.95 13.38
CA VAL A 193 6.90 21.53 14.63
C VAL A 193 8.04 22.29 15.32
N ALA A 194 9.22 21.69 15.48
CA ALA A 194 10.35 22.34 16.13
C ALA A 194 10.77 23.65 15.42
N VAL A 195 10.90 23.60 14.10
CA VAL A 195 11.23 24.75 13.25
C VAL A 195 10.17 25.86 13.37
N ARG A 196 8.89 25.49 13.33
CA ARG A 196 7.79 26.44 13.46
C ARG A 196 7.76 27.09 14.84
N THR A 197 7.90 26.31 15.91
CA THR A 197 7.87 26.81 17.28
C THR A 197 8.99 27.82 17.50
N ALA A 198 10.24 27.48 17.13
CA ALA A 198 11.36 28.41 17.24
C ALA A 198 11.13 29.70 16.43
N PHE A 199 10.58 29.58 15.22
CA PHE A 199 10.27 30.74 14.39
C PHE A 199 9.21 31.65 15.01
N ASN A 200 8.13 31.08 15.57
CA ASN A 200 7.06 31.85 16.20
C ASN A 200 7.52 32.54 17.49
N ASN A 201 8.23 31.82 18.37
CA ASN A 201 8.79 32.39 19.60
C ASN A 201 9.68 33.61 19.28
N SER A 202 10.51 33.53 18.23
CA SER A 202 11.35 34.65 17.79
C SER A 202 10.56 35.89 17.32
N LYS A 203 9.33 35.72 16.83
CA LYS A 203 8.48 36.84 16.40
C LYS A 203 7.87 37.53 17.60
N GLU A 204 7.37 36.77 18.56
CA GLU A 204 6.77 37.28 19.79
C GLU A 204 7.79 38.09 20.59
N THR A 205 9.02 37.58 20.76
CA THR A 205 10.10 38.33 21.44
C THR A 205 10.37 39.66 20.75
N ARG A 206 10.42 39.70 19.41
CA ARG A 206 10.67 40.94 18.65
C ARG A 206 9.54 41.96 18.79
N GLN A 207 8.29 41.50 18.78
CA GLN A 207 7.12 42.38 18.96
C GLN A 207 7.06 42.95 20.38
N ALA A 208 7.41 42.16 21.41
CA ALA A 208 7.48 42.64 22.79
C ALA A 208 8.52 43.76 22.96
N THR A 209 9.71 43.62 22.34
CA THR A 209 10.75 44.68 22.37
C THR A 209 10.41 45.93 21.58
N SER A 210 9.54 45.88 20.57
CA SER A 210 9.16 47.08 19.81
C SER A 210 7.98 47.86 20.40
N SER A 211 7.22 47.28 21.33
CA SER A 211 6.16 47.99 22.06
C SER A 211 6.65 48.66 23.35
N ALA A 212 7.88 48.38 23.78
CA ALA A 212 8.47 48.91 25.01
C ALA A 212 9.35 50.16 24.79
N ASN A 213 9.59 50.54 23.53
CA ASN A 213 10.30 51.75 23.10
C ASN A 213 9.34 52.65 22.32
#